data_AF-A0A6V7KFJ2-F1
#
_entry.id   AF-A0A6V7KFJ2-F1
#
_cell.length_a   1.000
_cell.length_b   1.000
_cell.length_c   1.000
_cell.angle_alpha   90.00
_cell.angle_beta   90.00
_cell.angle_gamma   90.00
#
_symmetry.space_group_name_H-M   'P 1'
#
loop_
_entity.id
_entity.type
_entity.pdbx_description
1 polymer ?
#
loop_
_entity_poly.entity_id
_entity_poly.type
_entity_poly.pdbx_seq_one_letter_code
_entity_poly.pdbx_strand_id
1 'polypeptide(L)'
;QRNIRMDEKKVPVIMEPPEISWENTLGSPNGVPFDDETKELVIDCMGVPIPPPININTIFKKSEAFPISFPIKTIQSSALKARGISEDILEFNANSAYPIIHEAMLPLIANWLKHKRDHGSNVERTLYRNMGLMRFIQRLLEKRAVEFYGCDDRWRLIDNSAGVGRWETIGTDREEEPLILENCLSYDEIKLSAMMVVSSHSEFINDGSRENGGIVSVDPDSYQPRGVIMGVIGT
;
A
#
# COMPACT_ATOMS: atom_id res chain seq x y z
N GLN A 1 -37.29 24.55 -0.84
CA GLN A 1 -36.31 25.43 -1.52
C GLN A 1 -34.97 25.30 -0.80
N ARG A 2 -33.89 25.13 -1.60
CA ARG A 2 -32.46 25.12 -1.24
C ARG A 2 -31.89 23.84 -0.60
N ASN A 3 -31.63 22.87 -1.48
CA ASN A 3 -30.46 22.00 -1.40
C ASN A 3 -29.20 22.87 -1.27
N ILE A 4 -28.48 22.74 -0.16
CA ILE A 4 -27.08 23.16 -0.07
C ILE A 4 -26.26 21.93 -0.46
N ARG A 5 -26.07 21.73 -1.77
CA ARG A 5 -24.90 20.97 -2.23
C ARG A 5 -23.73 21.95 -2.08
N MET A 6 -22.90 21.72 -1.07
CA MET A 6 -21.57 22.33 -1.07
C MET A 6 -20.82 21.71 -2.23
N ASP A 7 -20.68 22.46 -3.31
CA ASP A 7 -19.67 22.20 -4.33
C ASP A 7 -18.31 22.39 -3.65
N GLU A 8 -17.78 21.31 -3.09
CA GLU A 8 -16.35 21.22 -2.76
C GLU A 8 -15.59 21.30 -4.09
N LYS A 9 -15.20 22.52 -4.45
CA LYS A 9 -14.22 22.75 -5.52
C LYS A 9 -12.97 21.96 -5.17
N LYS A 10 -12.75 20.86 -5.88
CA LYS A 10 -11.53 20.05 -5.85
C LYS A 10 -10.38 20.89 -6.39
N VAL A 11 -9.69 21.58 -5.50
CA VAL A 11 -8.38 22.15 -5.79
C VAL A 11 -7.38 20.99 -5.73
N PRO A 12 -6.62 20.70 -6.79
CA PRO A 12 -5.47 19.80 -6.67
C PRO A 12 -4.55 20.44 -5.63
N VAL A 13 -4.37 19.78 -4.48
CA VAL A 13 -3.35 20.20 -3.53
C VAL A 13 -2.02 19.91 -4.22
N ILE A 14 -1.40 20.95 -4.78
CA ILE A 14 0.00 20.91 -5.19
C ILE A 14 0.75 20.81 -3.86
N MET A 15 1.09 19.58 -3.45
CA MET A 15 1.98 19.36 -2.34
C MET A 15 3.37 19.74 -2.83
N GLU A 16 3.80 20.95 -2.53
CA GLU A 16 5.23 21.29 -2.63
C GLU A 16 6.00 20.32 -1.72
N PRO A 17 7.18 19.83 -2.14
CA PRO A 17 8.01 19.00 -1.28
C PRO A 17 8.25 19.73 0.05
N PRO A 18 8.11 19.05 1.20
CA PRO A 18 8.35 19.69 2.49
C PRO A 18 9.80 20.17 2.58
N GLU A 19 10.05 21.30 3.24
CA GLU A 19 11.42 21.70 3.61
C GLU A 19 11.96 20.68 4.61
N ILE A 20 12.97 19.91 4.19
CA ILE A 20 13.58 18.88 5.05
C ILE A 20 14.65 19.53 5.94
N SER A 21 14.45 19.47 7.26
CA SER A 21 15.52 19.73 8.22
C SER A 21 16.42 18.50 8.32
N TRP A 22 17.69 18.66 7.93
CA TRP A 22 18.69 17.60 7.92
C TRP A 22 19.54 17.53 9.20
N GLU A 23 19.37 18.48 10.11
CA GLU A 23 20.15 18.58 11.35
C GLU A 23 19.74 17.53 12.40
N ASN A 24 18.54 16.97 12.25
CA ASN A 24 17.93 15.98 13.13
C ASN A 24 17.10 14.98 12.29
N THR A 25 16.67 13.83 12.83
CA THR A 25 15.77 12.87 12.13
C THR A 25 14.47 13.56 11.71
N LEU A 26 14.46 14.16 10.51
CA LEU A 26 13.33 14.87 9.90
C LEU A 26 12.58 15.82 10.87
N GLY A 27 13.31 16.51 11.75
CA GLY A 27 12.73 17.47 12.70
C GLY A 27 12.50 16.96 14.13
N SER A 28 12.86 15.71 14.46
CA SER A 28 12.83 15.22 15.85
C SER A 28 13.96 15.84 16.69
N PRO A 29 13.71 16.57 17.80
CA PRO A 29 14.74 17.27 18.58
C PRO A 29 15.85 16.36 19.15
N ASN A 30 15.58 15.06 19.26
CA ASN A 30 16.51 14.04 19.76
C ASN A 30 16.85 13.00 18.68
N GLY A 31 16.64 13.33 17.42
CA GLY A 31 16.85 12.42 16.30
C GLY A 31 18.33 12.15 16.02
N VAL A 32 18.64 10.94 15.54
CA VAL A 32 19.97 10.63 15.01
C VAL A 32 20.12 11.33 13.65
N PRO A 33 21.20 12.10 13.42
CA PRO A 33 21.48 12.71 12.12
C PRO A 33 21.62 11.65 11.02
N PHE A 34 21.21 12.00 9.79
CA PHE A 34 21.41 11.13 8.64
C PHE A 34 22.87 11.19 8.17
N ASP A 35 23.43 10.02 7.87
CA ASP A 35 24.68 9.95 7.10
C ASP A 35 24.45 10.36 5.64
N ASP A 36 25.52 10.69 4.93
CA ASP A 36 25.42 11.29 3.59
C ASP A 36 24.76 10.35 2.57
N GLU A 37 25.07 9.06 2.63
CA GLU A 37 24.41 8.04 1.80
C GLU A 37 22.89 7.94 2.06
N THR A 38 22.44 8.10 3.32
CA THR A 38 21.01 8.13 3.64
C THR A 38 20.36 9.40 3.09
N LYS A 39 21.05 10.54 3.13
CA LYS A 39 20.56 11.78 2.51
C LYS A 39 20.42 11.61 1.01
N GLU A 40 21.39 11.02 0.33
CA GLU A 40 21.32 10.75 -1.11
C GLU A 40 20.09 9.89 -1.46
N LEU A 41 19.87 8.80 -0.72
CA LEU A 41 18.69 7.94 -0.91
C LEU A 41 17.36 8.69 -0.74
N VAL A 42 17.28 9.64 0.19
CA VAL A 42 16.08 10.47 0.41
C VAL A 42 15.95 11.55 -0.67
N ILE A 43 17.05 12.18 -1.09
CA ILE A 43 17.07 13.21 -2.14
C ILE A 43 16.56 12.61 -3.47
N ASP A 44 16.96 11.39 -3.80
CA ASP A 44 16.48 10.68 -4.98
C ASP A 44 14.94 10.53 -5.01
N CYS A 45 14.29 10.50 -3.84
CA CYS A 45 12.83 10.41 -3.75
C CYS A 45 12.13 11.70 -4.18
N MET A 46 12.78 12.86 -4.00
CA MET A 46 12.18 14.16 -4.33
C MET A 46 12.03 14.38 -5.84
N GLY A 47 12.79 13.65 -6.66
CA GLY A 47 12.73 13.72 -8.11
C GLY A 47 11.66 12.82 -8.74
N VAL A 48 10.93 12.02 -7.95
CA VAL A 48 9.97 11.06 -8.50
C VAL A 48 8.69 11.78 -8.94
N PRO A 49 8.29 11.67 -10.23
CA PRO A 49 7.09 12.33 -10.72
C PRO A 49 5.84 11.67 -10.14
N ILE A 50 4.83 12.48 -9.86
CA ILE A 50 3.50 11.99 -9.48
C ILE A 50 2.86 11.34 -10.71
N PRO A 51 2.41 10.07 -10.64
CA PRO A 51 1.76 9.40 -11.76
C PRO A 51 0.43 10.11 -12.10
N PRO A 52 0.03 10.14 -13.38
CA PRO A 52 -1.24 10.73 -13.77
C PRO A 52 -2.42 9.93 -13.20
N PRO A 53 -3.58 10.58 -12.96
CA PRO A 53 -4.76 9.90 -12.48
C PRO A 53 -5.27 8.87 -13.51
N ILE A 54 -5.82 7.76 -13.00
CA ILE A 54 -6.43 6.70 -13.79
C ILE A 54 -7.93 6.97 -13.99
N ASN A 55 -8.44 6.69 -15.19
CA ASN A 55 -9.87 6.82 -15.50
C ASN A 55 -10.67 5.55 -15.16
N ILE A 56 -11.99 5.69 -15.15
CA ILE A 56 -12.93 4.64 -14.75
C ILE A 56 -12.84 3.38 -15.62
N ASN A 57 -12.61 3.55 -16.93
CA ASN A 57 -12.45 2.43 -17.85
C ASN A 57 -11.20 1.60 -17.53
N THR A 58 -10.13 2.27 -17.10
CA THR A 58 -8.88 1.61 -16.68
C THR A 58 -9.09 0.87 -15.37
N ILE A 59 -9.82 1.48 -14.42
CA ILE A 59 -10.19 0.86 -13.14
C ILE A 59 -11.00 -0.42 -13.37
N PHE A 60 -12.02 -0.39 -14.24
CA PHE A 60 -12.83 -1.56 -14.55
C PHE A 60 -12.00 -2.68 -15.17
N LYS A 61 -11.19 -2.37 -16.19
CA LYS A 61 -10.30 -3.37 -16.82
C LYS A 61 -9.34 -4.01 -15.83
N LYS A 62 -8.72 -3.21 -14.94
CA LYS A 62 -7.83 -3.73 -13.89
C LYS A 62 -8.59 -4.60 -12.88
N SER A 63 -9.79 -4.22 -12.49
CA SER A 63 -10.64 -5.00 -11.60
C SER A 63 -11.08 -6.32 -12.23
N GLU A 64 -11.39 -6.35 -13.53
CA GLU A 64 -11.79 -7.57 -14.25
C GLU A 64 -10.60 -8.51 -14.47
N ALA A 65 -9.43 -7.95 -14.74
CA ALA A 65 -8.19 -8.70 -14.93
C ALA A 65 -7.49 -9.08 -13.62
N PHE A 66 -8.08 -8.76 -12.45
CA PHE A 66 -7.47 -9.08 -11.17
C PHE A 66 -7.41 -10.62 -11.01
N PRO A 67 -6.24 -11.21 -10.72
CA PRO A 67 -6.03 -12.65 -10.83
C PRO A 67 -6.68 -13.47 -9.72
N ILE A 68 -7.12 -12.80 -8.64
CA ILE A 68 -7.80 -13.43 -7.52
C ILE A 68 -9.29 -13.06 -7.55
N SER A 69 -10.15 -14.03 -7.30
CA SER A 69 -11.59 -13.76 -7.21
C SER A 69 -11.90 -12.92 -5.98
N PHE A 70 -12.59 -11.79 -6.18
CA PHE A 70 -13.10 -11.00 -5.06
C PHE A 70 -14.19 -11.79 -4.31
N PRO A 71 -14.16 -11.82 -2.96
CA PRO A 71 -15.14 -12.55 -2.17
C PRO A 71 -16.55 -11.96 -2.31
N ILE A 72 -16.64 -10.65 -2.51
CA ILE A 72 -17.88 -9.91 -2.76
C ILE A 72 -17.71 -8.97 -3.95
N LYS A 73 -18.78 -8.79 -4.72
CA LYS A 73 -18.80 -7.89 -5.88
C LYS A 73 -19.57 -6.59 -5.64
N THR A 74 -20.29 -6.50 -4.52
CA THR A 74 -21.18 -5.38 -4.20
C THR A 74 -20.44 -4.05 -4.13
N ILE A 75 -19.19 -4.04 -3.64
CA ILE A 75 -18.34 -2.85 -3.52
C ILE A 75 -17.45 -2.57 -4.75
N GLN A 76 -17.51 -3.40 -5.80
CA GLN A 76 -16.74 -3.12 -7.02
C GLN A 76 -17.22 -1.83 -7.68
N SER A 77 -16.30 -1.07 -8.29
CA SER A 77 -16.64 0.20 -8.93
C SER A 77 -17.73 0.06 -10.01
N SER A 78 -17.78 -1.07 -10.72
CA SER A 78 -18.85 -1.38 -11.70
C SER A 78 -20.21 -1.56 -11.03
N ALA A 79 -20.27 -2.26 -9.90
CA ALA A 79 -21.49 -2.45 -9.10
C ALA A 79 -21.93 -1.16 -8.40
N LEU A 80 -21.00 -0.32 -7.95
CA LEU A 80 -21.28 1.02 -7.42
C LEU A 80 -21.86 1.93 -8.51
N LYS A 81 -21.27 1.92 -9.71
CA LYS A 81 -21.77 2.66 -10.87
C LYS A 81 -23.20 2.25 -11.23
N ALA A 82 -23.47 0.94 -11.28
CA ALA A 82 -24.81 0.41 -11.56
C ALA A 82 -25.86 0.86 -10.53
N ARG A 83 -25.43 1.21 -9.31
CA ARG A 83 -26.27 1.75 -8.23
C ARG A 83 -26.41 3.28 -8.25
N GLY A 84 -25.82 3.96 -9.22
CA GLY A 84 -25.96 5.40 -9.42
C GLY A 84 -24.83 6.25 -8.84
N ILE A 85 -23.74 5.65 -8.36
CA ILE A 85 -22.53 6.41 -8.03
C ILE A 85 -21.88 6.92 -9.32
N SER A 86 -21.59 8.22 -9.40
CA SER A 86 -21.02 8.81 -10.61
C SER A 86 -19.58 8.38 -10.86
N GLU A 87 -19.14 8.42 -12.12
CA GLU A 87 -17.77 8.07 -12.50
C GLU A 87 -16.74 8.99 -11.83
N ASP A 88 -17.01 10.30 -11.74
CA ASP A 88 -16.14 11.28 -11.07
C ASP A 88 -15.83 10.93 -9.60
N ILE A 89 -16.79 10.29 -8.93
CA ILE A 89 -16.65 9.85 -7.55
C ILE A 89 -15.77 8.60 -7.49
N LEU A 90 -16.02 7.63 -8.36
CA LEU A 90 -15.28 6.37 -8.41
C LEU A 90 -13.82 6.60 -8.81
N GLU A 91 -13.58 7.48 -9.78
CA GLU A 91 -12.25 7.91 -10.17
C GLU A 91 -11.56 8.65 -9.03
N PHE A 92 -12.24 9.57 -8.36
CA PHE A 92 -11.67 10.26 -7.20
C PHE A 92 -11.26 9.30 -6.09
N ASN A 93 -12.13 8.37 -5.71
CA ASN A 93 -11.86 7.38 -4.68
C ASN A 93 -10.64 6.52 -5.05
N ALA A 94 -10.60 5.98 -6.28
CA ALA A 94 -9.48 5.16 -6.74
C ALA A 94 -8.15 5.94 -6.81
N ASN A 95 -8.18 7.18 -7.29
CA ASN A 95 -6.98 8.02 -7.37
C ASN A 95 -6.54 8.61 -6.02
N SER A 96 -7.39 8.57 -5.00
CA SER A 96 -7.05 8.95 -3.64
C SER A 96 -6.31 7.86 -2.86
N ALA A 97 -6.16 6.65 -3.44
CA ALA A 97 -5.43 5.57 -2.81
C ALA A 97 -3.96 5.96 -2.63
N TYR A 98 -3.50 6.01 -1.39
CA TYR A 98 -2.16 6.52 -1.06
C TYR A 98 -1.52 5.70 0.06
N PRO A 99 -0.27 5.22 -0.13
CA PRO A 99 0.51 4.63 0.96
C PRO A 99 1.04 5.73 1.88
N ILE A 100 0.86 5.54 3.18
CA ILE A 100 1.34 6.42 4.24
C ILE A 100 2.38 5.66 5.05
N ILE A 101 3.51 6.32 5.31
CA ILE A 101 4.57 5.81 6.18
C ILE A 101 4.95 6.89 7.18
N HIS A 102 5.33 6.47 8.39
CA HIS A 102 5.90 7.40 9.36
C HIS A 102 7.28 7.85 8.87
N GLU A 103 7.62 9.13 9.02
CA GLU A 103 8.89 9.69 8.53
C GLU A 103 10.14 8.94 9.04
N ALA A 104 10.10 8.49 10.30
CA ALA A 104 11.15 7.67 10.93
C ALA A 104 11.41 6.33 10.23
N MET A 105 10.51 5.85 9.36
CA MET A 105 10.77 4.67 8.54
C MET A 105 11.81 4.92 7.46
N LEU A 106 11.94 6.14 6.94
CA LEU A 106 12.88 6.44 5.86
C LEU A 106 14.34 6.10 6.25
N PRO A 107 14.88 6.59 7.39
CA PRO A 107 16.22 6.20 7.83
C PRO A 107 16.32 4.74 8.24
N LEU A 108 15.25 4.15 8.79
CA LEU A 108 15.23 2.73 9.13
C LEU A 108 15.41 1.86 7.89
N ILE A 109 14.66 2.14 6.82
CA ILE A 109 14.74 1.43 5.55
C ILE A 109 16.10 1.68 4.88
N ALA A 110 16.60 2.91 4.92
CA ALA A 110 17.93 3.24 4.37
C ALA A 110 19.03 2.41 5.05
N ASN A 111 19.06 2.40 6.39
CA ASN A 111 20.01 1.61 7.17
C ASN A 111 19.84 0.12 6.94
N TRP A 112 18.60 -0.37 6.85
CA TRP A 112 18.31 -1.77 6.56
C TRP A 112 18.82 -2.17 5.17
N LEU A 113 18.62 -1.34 4.14
CA LEU A 113 19.11 -1.60 2.78
C LEU A 113 20.64 -1.70 2.76
N LYS A 114 21.34 -0.77 3.41
CA LYS A 114 22.81 -0.83 3.55
C LYS A 114 23.24 -2.12 4.23
N HIS A 115 22.63 -2.43 5.37
CA HIS A 115 22.94 -3.64 6.12
C HIS A 115 22.76 -4.90 5.26
N LYS A 116 21.66 -4.99 4.50
CA LYS A 116 21.38 -6.13 3.62
C LYS A 116 22.31 -6.20 2.41
N ARG A 117 22.85 -5.08 1.92
CA ARG A 117 23.87 -5.07 0.85
C ARG A 117 25.23 -5.58 1.32
N ASP A 118 25.59 -5.31 2.57
CA ASP A 118 26.89 -5.69 3.11
C ASP A 118 26.87 -7.11 3.69
N HIS A 119 25.81 -7.44 4.42
CA HIS A 119 25.73 -8.63 5.27
C HIS A 119 24.64 -9.63 4.86
N GLY A 120 23.82 -9.30 3.86
CA GLY A 120 22.78 -10.21 3.38
C GLY A 120 23.33 -11.45 2.68
N SER A 121 22.45 -12.39 2.39
CA SER A 121 22.75 -13.55 1.55
C SER A 121 23.19 -13.14 0.13
N ASN A 122 23.67 -14.09 -0.67
CA ASN A 122 23.97 -13.81 -2.08
C ASN A 122 22.73 -13.31 -2.85
N VAL A 123 21.56 -13.87 -2.54
CA VAL A 123 20.27 -13.47 -3.11
C VAL A 123 19.92 -12.05 -2.71
N GLU A 124 19.92 -11.74 -1.41
CA GLU A 124 19.59 -10.40 -0.88
C GLU A 124 20.53 -9.33 -1.45
N ARG A 125 21.84 -9.56 -1.40
CA ARG A 125 22.83 -8.62 -1.91
C ARG A 125 22.68 -8.38 -3.41
N THR A 126 22.27 -9.40 -4.17
CA THR A 126 22.00 -9.26 -5.60
C THR A 126 20.77 -8.40 -5.84
N LEU A 127 19.68 -8.66 -5.13
CA LEU A 127 18.43 -7.91 -5.28
C LEU A 127 18.58 -6.44 -4.85
N TYR A 128 19.24 -6.19 -3.72
CA TYR A 128 19.29 -4.84 -3.11
C TYR A 128 20.43 -3.97 -3.60
N ARG A 129 21.39 -4.49 -4.37
CA ARG A 129 22.62 -3.81 -4.80
C ARG A 129 22.41 -2.35 -5.21
N ASN A 130 21.40 -2.12 -6.06
CA ASN A 130 21.08 -0.82 -6.63
C ASN A 130 19.64 -0.38 -6.31
N MET A 131 19.03 -0.91 -5.25
CA MET A 131 17.63 -0.63 -4.93
C MET A 131 17.52 0.64 -4.07
N GLY A 132 16.94 1.72 -4.61
CA GLY A 132 16.63 2.94 -3.84
C GLY A 132 15.38 2.82 -2.96
N LEU A 133 15.14 3.83 -2.12
CA LEU A 133 14.03 3.84 -1.15
C LEU A 133 12.66 3.69 -1.81
N MET A 134 12.37 4.47 -2.85
CA MET A 134 11.07 4.42 -3.55
C MET A 134 10.79 3.05 -4.15
N ARG A 135 11.79 2.42 -4.76
CA ARG A 135 11.66 1.07 -5.33
C ARG A 135 11.43 0.04 -4.22
N PHE A 136 12.09 0.17 -3.08
CA PHE A 136 11.89 -0.73 -1.95
C PHE A 136 10.50 -0.55 -1.31
N ILE A 137 10.04 0.68 -1.11
CA ILE A 137 8.68 0.98 -0.61
C ILE A 137 7.62 0.38 -1.55
N GLN A 138 7.78 0.56 -2.86
CA GLN A 138 6.87 -0.05 -3.85
C GLN A 138 6.88 -1.57 -3.72
N ARG A 139 8.05 -2.18 -3.55
CA ARG A 139 8.18 -3.63 -3.34
C ARG A 139 7.43 -4.11 -2.09
N LEU A 140 7.52 -3.37 -0.97
CA LEU A 140 6.80 -3.69 0.26
C LEU A 140 5.27 -3.67 0.09
N LEU A 141 4.74 -2.99 -0.94
CA LEU A 141 3.32 -3.00 -1.30
C LEU A 141 3.00 -4.14 -2.27
N GLU A 142 3.79 -4.29 -3.33
CA GLU A 142 3.47 -5.17 -4.47
C GLU A 142 3.77 -6.65 -4.24
N LYS A 143 4.80 -6.97 -3.45
CA LYS A 143 5.31 -8.36 -3.32
C LYS A 143 4.74 -9.10 -2.11
N ARG A 144 3.66 -8.57 -1.52
CA ARG A 144 2.94 -9.23 -0.44
C ARG A 144 2.24 -10.48 -0.96
N ALA A 145 2.20 -11.52 -0.14
CA ALA A 145 1.23 -12.59 -0.35
C ALA A 145 -0.19 -12.01 -0.26
N VAL A 146 -1.11 -12.58 -1.04
CA VAL A 146 -2.53 -12.25 -0.99
C VAL A 146 -3.12 -12.72 0.34
N GLU A 147 -2.70 -13.89 0.79
CA GLU A 147 -3.03 -14.46 2.09
C GLU A 147 -1.73 -14.86 2.77
N PHE A 148 -1.57 -14.51 4.05
CA PHE A 148 -0.47 -14.96 4.90
C PHE A 148 -0.96 -14.97 6.35
N TYR A 149 -1.21 -16.16 6.92
CA TYR A 149 -1.82 -16.29 8.24
C TYR A 149 -1.56 -17.65 8.89
N GLY A 150 -1.89 -17.74 10.19
CA GLY A 150 -1.73 -18.96 10.97
C GLY A 150 -0.31 -19.14 11.50
N CYS A 151 -0.16 -20.04 12.48
CA CYS A 151 1.14 -20.38 13.07
C CYS A 151 1.99 -21.32 12.19
N ASP A 152 1.39 -21.86 11.13
CA ASP A 152 1.99 -22.74 10.15
C ASP A 152 2.35 -22.02 8.83
N ASP A 153 2.25 -20.68 8.81
CA ASP A 153 2.51 -19.84 7.64
C ASP A 153 1.73 -20.30 6.42
N ARG A 154 0.39 -20.30 6.51
CA ARG A 154 -0.46 -20.57 5.34
C ARG A 154 -0.42 -19.35 4.43
N TRP A 155 -0.13 -19.59 3.16
CA TRP A 155 0.02 -18.52 2.20
C TRP A 155 -0.69 -18.79 0.88
N ARG A 156 -1.07 -17.69 0.21
CA ARG A 156 -1.52 -17.65 -1.19
C ARG A 156 -0.87 -16.47 -1.89
N LEU A 157 -0.25 -16.71 -3.05
CA LEU A 157 0.34 -15.66 -3.88
C LEU A 157 -0.64 -15.16 -4.94
N ILE A 158 -0.25 -14.08 -5.62
CA ILE A 158 -1.08 -13.39 -6.63
C ILE A 158 -1.39 -14.25 -7.86
N ASP A 159 -0.57 -15.27 -8.13
CA ASP A 159 -0.75 -16.24 -9.20
C ASP A 159 -1.65 -17.44 -8.80
N ASN A 160 -2.30 -17.36 -7.63
CA ASN A 160 -3.07 -18.43 -6.97
C ASN A 160 -2.25 -19.64 -6.48
N SER A 161 -0.91 -19.63 -6.56
CA SER A 161 -0.11 -20.63 -5.85
C SER A 161 -0.34 -20.49 -4.34
N ALA A 162 -0.39 -21.62 -3.65
CA ALA A 162 -0.69 -21.65 -2.21
C ALA A 162 0.09 -22.78 -1.54
N GLY A 163 0.34 -22.61 -0.24
CA GLY A 163 1.10 -23.58 0.54
C GLY A 163 1.13 -23.26 2.03
N VAL A 164 1.99 -23.99 2.73
CA VAL A 164 2.16 -23.95 4.19
C VAL A 164 3.65 -24.03 4.49
N GLY A 165 4.15 -23.15 5.34
CA GLY A 165 5.57 -23.11 5.74
C GLY A 165 6.53 -22.69 4.62
N ARG A 166 7.83 -22.91 4.87
CA ARG A 166 8.97 -22.58 3.99
C ARG A 166 9.16 -21.09 3.73
N TRP A 167 8.38 -20.21 4.34
CA TRP A 167 8.52 -18.77 4.16
C TRP A 167 9.88 -18.26 4.67
N GLU A 168 10.46 -18.95 5.66
CA GLU A 168 11.76 -18.67 6.24
C GLU A 168 12.94 -18.87 5.28
N THR A 169 12.71 -19.54 4.13
CA THR A 169 13.75 -19.75 3.13
C THR A 169 13.91 -18.56 2.18
N ILE A 170 12.89 -17.70 2.05
CA ILE A 170 12.88 -16.56 1.12
C ILE A 170 14.02 -15.60 1.42
N GLY A 171 14.86 -15.31 0.42
CA GLY A 171 16.05 -14.48 0.57
C GLY A 171 17.27 -15.23 1.11
N THR A 172 17.25 -16.55 1.13
CA THR A 172 18.42 -17.39 1.47
C THR A 172 18.83 -18.24 0.28
N ASP A 173 19.99 -18.90 0.34
CA ASP A 173 20.43 -19.84 -0.71
C ASP A 173 19.55 -21.11 -0.79
N ARG A 174 18.55 -21.25 0.09
CA ARG A 174 17.56 -22.35 0.11
C ARG A 174 16.20 -21.94 -0.45
N GLU A 175 16.05 -20.73 -0.96
CA GLU A 175 14.79 -20.31 -1.59
C GLU A 175 14.49 -21.16 -2.83
N GLU A 176 13.21 -21.45 -3.04
CA GLU A 176 12.73 -22.29 -4.14
C GLU A 176 11.41 -21.71 -4.66
N GLU A 177 11.18 -21.79 -5.97
CA GLU A 177 9.92 -21.36 -6.57
C GLU A 177 8.70 -22.09 -5.94
N PRO A 178 7.58 -21.39 -5.68
CA PRO A 178 7.30 -19.98 -5.98
C PRO A 178 7.78 -18.99 -4.90
N LEU A 179 8.39 -19.49 -3.82
CA LEU A 179 8.82 -18.74 -2.65
C LEU A 179 10.26 -18.24 -2.79
N ILE A 180 10.46 -17.34 -3.76
CA ILE A 180 11.74 -16.66 -3.98
C ILE A 180 11.64 -15.17 -3.68
N LEU A 181 12.74 -14.56 -3.26
CA LEU A 181 12.79 -13.15 -2.87
C LEU A 181 12.35 -12.22 -4.01
N GLU A 182 12.57 -12.57 -5.27
CA GLU A 182 12.11 -11.75 -6.39
C GLU A 182 10.58 -11.55 -6.39
N ASN A 183 9.84 -12.59 -5.98
CA ASN A 183 8.39 -12.65 -6.08
C ASN A 183 7.67 -12.41 -4.75
N CYS A 184 8.32 -12.70 -3.63
CA CYS A 184 7.75 -12.63 -2.29
C CYS A 184 8.56 -11.73 -1.37
N LEU A 185 7.90 -11.19 -0.34
CA LEU A 185 8.59 -10.56 0.78
C LEU A 185 9.26 -11.60 1.69
N SER A 186 10.49 -11.35 2.11
CA SER A 186 11.11 -12.08 3.23
C SER A 186 10.43 -11.74 4.56
N TYR A 187 10.69 -12.50 5.62
CA TYR A 187 10.16 -12.17 6.95
C TYR A 187 10.59 -10.79 7.46
N ASP A 188 11.81 -10.36 7.14
CA ASP A 188 12.28 -9.03 7.53
C ASP A 188 11.52 -7.94 6.76
N GLU A 189 11.26 -8.16 5.46
CA GLU A 189 10.45 -7.26 4.66
C GLU A 189 8.98 -7.24 5.12
N ILE A 190 8.40 -8.37 5.56
CA ILE A 190 7.05 -8.41 6.15
C ILE A 190 6.96 -7.49 7.37
N LYS A 191 7.95 -7.54 8.28
CA LYS A 191 8.00 -6.66 9.46
C LYS A 191 8.07 -5.18 9.06
N LEU A 192 8.88 -4.84 8.05
CA LEU A 192 8.95 -3.48 7.53
C LEU A 192 7.62 -3.04 6.90
N SER A 193 7.00 -3.93 6.13
CA SER A 193 5.71 -3.70 5.49
C SER A 193 4.57 -3.46 6.49
N ALA A 194 4.70 -4.01 7.71
CA ALA A 194 3.72 -3.84 8.79
C ALA A 194 3.59 -2.38 9.27
N MET A 195 4.61 -1.57 9.08
CA MET A 195 4.61 -0.15 9.45
C MET A 195 4.03 0.77 8.35
N MET A 196 3.57 0.20 7.24
CA MET A 196 2.90 0.93 6.17
C MET A 196 1.40 0.95 6.38
N VAL A 197 0.80 2.09 6.09
CA VAL A 197 -0.66 2.27 6.05
C VAL A 197 -1.08 2.52 4.61
N VAL A 198 -2.23 2.04 4.21
CA VAL A 198 -2.84 2.41 2.92
C VAL A 198 -4.17 3.07 3.19
N SER A 199 -4.37 4.28 2.67
CA SER A 199 -5.62 5.02 2.81
C SER A 199 -6.31 5.23 1.47
N SER A 200 -7.63 5.30 1.47
CA SER A 200 -8.42 5.67 0.28
C SER A 200 -9.79 6.20 0.69
N HIS A 201 -10.30 7.22 -0.03
CA HIS A 201 -11.71 7.58 0.04
C HIS A 201 -12.57 6.44 -0.50
N SER A 202 -13.70 6.19 0.15
CA SER A 202 -14.53 5.02 -0.14
C SER A 202 -16.01 5.35 -0.05
N GLU A 203 -16.79 4.71 -0.93
CA GLU A 203 -18.25 4.65 -0.80
C GLU A 203 -18.61 3.46 0.09
N PHE A 204 -19.41 3.72 1.12
CA PHE A 204 -19.94 2.70 1.99
C PHE A 204 -21.30 2.24 1.50
N ILE A 205 -21.62 0.98 1.74
CA ILE A 205 -22.87 0.36 1.29
C ILE A 205 -23.75 -0.08 2.46
N ASN A 206 -23.21 -0.01 3.68
CA ASN A 206 -23.84 -0.39 4.94
C ASN A 206 -23.02 0.19 6.10
N ASP A 207 -23.40 -0.15 7.34
CA ASP A 207 -22.80 0.33 8.59
C ASP A 207 -21.44 -0.30 8.94
N GLY A 208 -20.95 -1.28 8.18
CA GLY A 208 -19.70 -1.96 8.45
C GLY A 208 -19.75 -2.94 9.64
N SER A 209 -20.94 -3.27 10.17
CA SER A 209 -21.07 -4.23 11.28
C SER A 209 -20.47 -5.60 10.94
N ARG A 210 -19.96 -6.34 11.94
CA ARG A 210 -19.20 -7.59 11.73
C ARG A 210 -19.91 -8.62 10.84
N GLU A 211 -21.24 -8.63 10.88
CA GLU A 211 -22.09 -9.61 10.19
C GLU A 211 -22.75 -9.04 8.92
N ASN A 212 -22.39 -7.83 8.47
CA ASN A 212 -23.02 -7.19 7.31
C ASN A 212 -22.82 -7.97 6.00
N GLY A 213 -21.79 -8.81 5.90
CA GLY A 213 -21.55 -9.72 4.77
C GLY A 213 -21.37 -9.03 3.40
N GLY A 214 -21.10 -7.72 3.36
CA GLY A 214 -21.09 -6.94 2.14
C GLY A 214 -22.47 -6.72 1.53
N ILE A 215 -23.55 -6.88 2.30
CA ILE A 215 -24.93 -6.67 1.88
C ILE A 215 -25.22 -5.17 1.85
N VAL A 216 -25.83 -4.69 0.76
CA VAL A 216 -26.21 -3.28 0.60
C VAL A 216 -27.39 -2.96 1.51
N SER A 217 -27.29 -1.90 2.32
CA SER A 217 -28.39 -1.41 3.16
C SER A 217 -29.56 -0.95 2.28
N VAL A 218 -30.78 -1.28 2.71
CA VAL A 218 -32.02 -0.79 2.09
C VAL A 218 -32.38 0.63 2.54
N ASP A 219 -31.81 1.06 3.67
CA ASP A 219 -32.00 2.38 4.26
C ASP A 219 -30.70 3.19 4.16
N PRO A 220 -30.60 4.15 3.22
CA PRO A 220 -29.41 4.99 3.05
C PRO A 220 -29.13 5.91 4.23
N ASP A 221 -30.14 6.23 5.06
CA ASP A 221 -29.98 7.14 6.20
C ASP A 221 -29.46 6.40 7.44
N SER A 222 -29.38 5.07 7.39
CA SER A 222 -28.93 4.24 8.52
C SER A 222 -27.41 4.23 8.71
N TYR A 223 -26.64 4.82 7.79
CA TYR A 223 -25.17 4.78 7.83
C TYR A 223 -24.54 5.99 7.11
N GLN A 224 -23.28 6.28 7.45
CA GLN A 224 -22.49 7.31 6.76
C GLN A 224 -22.11 6.78 5.36
N PRO A 225 -22.53 7.40 4.23
CA PRO A 225 -22.32 6.80 2.91
C PRO A 225 -20.89 6.93 2.39
N ARG A 226 -20.07 7.79 3.01
CA ARG A 226 -18.75 8.17 2.52
C ARG A 226 -17.77 8.40 3.64
N GLY A 227 -16.54 7.93 3.46
CA GLY A 227 -15.46 8.17 4.40
C GLY A 227 -14.11 7.80 3.82
N VAL A 228 -13.10 7.77 4.69
CA VAL A 228 -11.76 7.31 4.38
C VAL A 228 -11.54 5.98 5.11
N ILE A 229 -11.11 4.95 4.38
CA ILE A 229 -10.63 3.70 4.97
C ILE A 229 -9.11 3.80 5.08
N MET A 230 -8.58 3.41 6.24
CA MET A 230 -7.14 3.27 6.48
C MET A 230 -6.85 1.83 6.89
N GLY A 231 -6.11 1.11 6.06
CA GLY A 231 -5.59 -0.23 6.39
C GLY A 231 -4.35 -0.10 7.25
N VAL A 232 -4.50 -0.37 8.55
CA VAL A 232 -3.42 -0.33 9.54
C VAL A 232 -3.18 -1.75 10.06
N ILE A 233 -1.92 -2.15 10.18
CA ILE A 233 -1.56 -3.45 10.76
C ILE A 233 -1.44 -3.27 12.27
N GLY A 234 -2.18 -4.11 13.01
CA GLY A 234 -2.14 -4.14 14.47
C GLY A 234 -0.89 -4.83 15.02
N THR A 235 -0.64 -4.63 16.31
CA THR A 235 0.45 -5.26 17.08
C THR A 235 0.08 -6.64 17.59
#